data_AF-A0A3N2APC5-F1
#
_entry.id   AF-A0A3N2APC5-F1
#
_cell.length_a   1.000
_cell.length_b   1.000
_cell.length_c   1.000
_cell.angle_alpha   90.00
_cell.angle_beta   90.00
_cell.angle_gamma   90.00
#
_symmetry.space_group_name_H-M   'P 1'
#
loop_
_entity.id
_entity.type
_entity.pdbx_description
1 polymer ?
#
loop_
_entity_poly.entity_id
_entity_poly.type
_entity_poly.pdbx_seq_one_letter_code
_entity_poly.pdbx_strand_id
1 'polypeptide(L)'
;MPPSLLQRSRSTARRAAARVIGVPLHEHPTAAQDDRPSPALLREIAALRRSNLLSRARVVDLAGDAVVTMTTHGDRIRLAWVALESIARGERLPRRLVLFLDEPELARPLPAPLRRLQRRGLEILPAAPGLRVHAKYWPHVASTSRHELPLVVGDDDMIYPRRWLRVLTDAHRAWPELVHGFRVHEMQCADGALRPYHLWMPASGTAPSFAHFGTGVSGQILPTALLDRLHERGEAFLERSPRADDVWINATAVGLGIRTAQVEEQARNFPFVPATQATGLYQLNVAGRENDRQLARSLEPADVARICADFATIQAAREG
;
A
#
# COMPACT_ATOMS: atom_id res chain seq x y z
N MET A 1 13.57 -10.49 -37.83
CA MET A 1 14.17 -9.26 -38.38
C MET A 1 15.10 -8.64 -37.35
N PRO A 2 16.33 -8.23 -37.71
CA PRO A 2 17.22 -7.54 -36.79
C PRO A 2 16.66 -6.16 -36.39
N PRO A 3 16.82 -5.73 -35.13
CA PRO A 3 16.33 -4.43 -34.68
C PRO A 3 17.06 -3.29 -35.40
N SER A 4 16.29 -2.27 -35.79
CA SER A 4 16.77 -1.05 -36.48
C SER A 4 17.80 -0.28 -35.65
N LEU A 5 18.65 0.51 -36.30
CA LEU A 5 19.66 1.36 -35.64
C LEU A 5 19.07 2.28 -34.56
N LEU A 6 17.87 2.82 -34.80
CA LEU A 6 17.11 3.63 -33.83
C LEU A 6 16.66 2.82 -32.61
N GLN A 7 16.24 1.55 -32.80
CA GLN A 7 15.90 0.64 -31.70
C GLN A 7 17.13 0.25 -30.88
N ARG A 8 18.28 0.02 -31.54
CA ARG A 8 19.56 -0.29 -30.86
C ARG A 8 20.08 0.90 -30.05
N SER A 9 20.03 2.11 -30.59
CA SER A 9 20.44 3.33 -29.87
C SER A 9 19.58 3.57 -28.62
N ARG A 10 18.25 3.42 -28.75
CA ARG A 10 17.30 3.56 -27.64
C ARG A 10 17.50 2.48 -26.56
N SER A 11 17.85 1.24 -26.91
CA SER A 11 18.12 0.18 -25.93
C SER A 11 19.43 0.38 -25.16
N THR A 12 20.47 0.90 -25.82
CA THR A 12 21.74 1.23 -25.17
C THR A 12 21.61 2.41 -24.21
N ALA A 13 20.92 3.48 -24.62
CA ALA A 13 20.63 4.64 -23.76
C ALA A 13 19.81 4.25 -22.52
N ARG A 14 18.83 3.34 -22.67
CA ARG A 14 18.05 2.82 -21.54
C ARG A 14 18.84 1.92 -20.63
N ARG A 15 19.70 1.04 -21.14
CA ARG A 15 20.60 0.23 -20.29
C ARG A 15 21.59 1.10 -19.51
N ALA A 16 22.08 2.18 -20.13
CA ALA A 16 22.88 3.18 -19.42
C ALA A 16 22.06 3.88 -18.32
N ALA A 17 20.83 4.32 -18.63
CA ALA A 17 19.93 4.92 -17.64
C ALA A 17 19.61 3.97 -16.49
N ALA A 18 19.30 2.70 -16.77
CA ALA A 18 19.03 1.64 -15.79
C ALA A 18 20.22 1.43 -14.85
N ARG A 19 21.45 1.45 -15.37
CA ARG A 19 22.67 1.39 -14.56
C ARG A 19 22.84 2.63 -13.66
N VAL A 20 22.52 3.82 -14.16
CA VAL A 20 22.64 5.07 -13.41
C VAL A 20 21.62 5.14 -12.27
N ILE A 21 20.36 4.77 -12.53
CA ILE A 21 19.29 4.78 -11.53
C ILE A 21 19.37 3.56 -10.58
N GLY A 22 20.00 2.47 -11.03
CA GLY A 22 20.12 1.22 -10.27
C GLY A 22 18.83 0.41 -10.21
N VAL A 23 17.94 0.57 -11.19
CA VAL A 23 16.64 -0.10 -11.32
C VAL A 23 16.51 -0.63 -12.76
N PRO A 24 16.11 -1.90 -12.98
CA PRO A 24 15.87 -2.44 -14.31
C PRO A 24 14.75 -1.66 -15.03
N LEU A 25 14.87 -1.53 -16.35
CA LEU A 25 13.83 -0.94 -17.20
C LEU A 25 13.29 -2.02 -18.14
N HIS A 26 11.97 -2.18 -18.21
CA HIS A 26 11.36 -3.12 -19.15
C HIS A 26 11.49 -2.64 -20.61
N GLU A 27 11.78 -3.58 -21.52
CA GLU A 27 11.87 -3.32 -22.96
C GLU A 27 10.52 -3.52 -23.69
N HIS A 28 9.61 -4.31 -23.11
CA HIS A 28 8.30 -4.65 -23.66
C HIS A 28 7.16 -4.23 -22.70
N PRO A 29 5.99 -3.84 -23.23
CA PRO A 29 4.82 -3.56 -22.40
C PRO A 29 4.41 -4.83 -21.62
N THR A 30 4.15 -4.67 -20.34
CA THR A 30 3.40 -5.65 -19.53
C THR A 30 1.94 -5.58 -19.97
N ALA A 31 1.25 -6.74 -20.01
CA ALA A 31 -0.04 -6.91 -20.71
C ALA A 31 -1.24 -6.08 -20.19
N ALA A 32 -1.02 -5.14 -19.26
CA ALA A 32 -2.10 -4.32 -18.68
C ALA A 32 -1.88 -2.80 -18.83
N GLN A 33 -0.64 -2.29 -18.87
CA GLN A 33 -0.34 -0.85 -18.94
C GLN A 33 1.00 -0.63 -19.67
N ASP A 34 1.12 0.47 -20.43
CA ASP A 34 2.41 0.93 -20.96
C ASP A 34 3.26 1.49 -19.81
N ASP A 35 3.86 0.59 -19.03
CA ASP A 35 4.64 0.89 -17.81
C ASP A 35 6.04 1.45 -18.10
N ARG A 36 6.26 2.03 -19.28
CA ARG A 36 7.55 2.68 -19.58
C ARG A 36 7.68 3.92 -18.70
N PRO A 37 8.69 3.98 -17.81
CA PRO A 37 8.80 5.11 -16.89
C PRO A 37 9.02 6.39 -17.69
N SER A 38 8.24 7.42 -17.35
CA SER A 38 8.37 8.73 -17.98
C SER A 38 9.75 9.35 -17.66
N PRO A 39 10.27 10.27 -18.49
CA PRO A 39 11.51 10.98 -18.18
C PRO A 39 11.47 11.70 -16.81
N ALA A 40 10.29 12.15 -16.39
CA ALA A 40 10.09 12.76 -15.07
C ALA A 40 10.29 11.73 -13.94
N LEU A 41 9.68 10.55 -14.07
CA LEU A 41 9.83 9.46 -13.11
C LEU A 41 11.29 8.97 -13.02
N LEU A 42 11.98 8.87 -14.15
CA LEU A 42 13.40 8.52 -14.17
C LEU A 42 14.28 9.54 -13.43
N ARG A 43 14.02 10.85 -13.63
CA ARG A 43 14.73 11.91 -12.89
C ARG A 43 14.44 11.83 -11.39
N GLU A 44 13.20 11.51 -11.03
CA GLU A 44 12.80 11.31 -9.64
C GLU A 44 13.55 10.14 -8.99
N ILE A 45 13.58 8.97 -9.63
CA ILE A 45 14.32 7.79 -9.14
C ILE A 45 15.82 8.11 -9.05
N ALA A 46 16.39 8.84 -10.01
CA ALA A 46 17.79 9.28 -9.96
C ALA A 46 18.06 10.21 -8.75
N ALA A 47 17.12 11.10 -8.41
CA ALA A 47 17.22 11.96 -7.23
C ALA A 47 17.12 11.15 -5.92
N LEU A 48 16.21 10.15 -5.86
CA LEU A 48 16.13 9.21 -4.75
C LEU A 48 17.44 8.42 -4.61
N ARG A 49 18.02 7.96 -5.73
CA ARG A 49 19.31 7.25 -5.73
C ARG A 49 20.44 8.12 -5.18
N ARG A 50 20.50 9.38 -5.60
CA ARG A 50 21.49 10.34 -5.10
C ARG A 50 21.34 10.55 -3.60
N SER A 51 20.11 10.71 -3.12
CA SER A 51 19.80 10.83 -1.69
C SER A 51 20.24 9.58 -0.93
N ASN A 52 19.92 8.39 -1.46
CA ASN A 52 20.33 7.12 -0.85
C ASN A 52 21.84 6.94 -0.76
N LEU A 53 22.61 7.46 -1.73
CA LEU A 53 24.07 7.34 -1.76
C LEU A 53 24.76 8.36 -0.85
N LEU A 54 24.25 9.59 -0.78
CA LEU A 54 24.97 10.74 -0.22
C LEU A 54 24.38 11.27 1.09
N SER A 55 23.08 11.08 1.33
CA SER A 55 22.40 11.64 2.49
C SER A 55 22.76 10.89 3.77
N ARG A 56 22.92 11.65 4.86
CA ARG A 56 23.03 11.15 6.24
C ARG A 56 21.82 11.52 7.09
N ALA A 57 20.83 12.21 6.52
CA ALA A 57 19.62 12.61 7.24
C ALA A 57 18.84 11.38 7.70
N ARG A 58 18.27 11.43 8.90
CA ARG A 58 17.41 10.36 9.42
C ARG A 58 16.19 10.18 8.52
N VAL A 59 15.66 8.95 8.47
CA VAL A 59 14.42 8.61 7.75
C VAL A 59 13.20 8.52 8.67
N VAL A 60 13.41 8.84 9.94
CA VAL A 60 12.42 8.83 11.02
C VAL A 60 12.58 10.09 11.85
N ASP A 61 11.52 10.47 12.54
CA ASP A 61 11.50 11.55 13.51
C ASP A 61 10.93 11.05 14.84
N LEU A 62 11.66 11.26 15.95
CA LEU A 62 11.20 10.87 17.28
C LEU A 62 9.97 11.65 17.75
N ALA A 63 9.60 12.74 17.07
CA ALA A 63 8.34 13.45 17.28
C ALA A 63 7.25 13.03 16.28
N GLY A 64 7.53 12.13 15.34
CA GLY A 64 6.57 11.64 14.34
C GLY A 64 5.33 11.01 14.99
N ASP A 65 4.20 11.02 14.31
CA ASP A 65 2.87 10.71 14.86
C ASP A 65 2.25 9.43 14.31
N ALA A 66 3.00 8.68 13.50
CA ALA A 66 2.56 7.39 12.97
C ALA A 66 3.74 6.44 12.80
N VAL A 67 3.45 5.14 12.87
CA VAL A 67 4.36 4.08 12.42
C VAL A 67 4.08 3.81 10.95
N VAL A 68 5.12 3.68 10.13
CA VAL A 68 4.96 3.25 8.73
C VAL A 68 5.56 1.86 8.56
N THR A 69 4.76 0.91 8.04
CA THR A 69 5.21 -0.44 7.73
C THR A 69 5.00 -0.78 6.25
N MET A 70 5.85 -1.66 5.74
CA MET A 70 5.70 -2.31 4.45
C MET A 70 6.35 -3.69 4.49
N THR A 71 6.06 -4.53 3.50
CA THR A 71 6.73 -5.82 3.30
C THR A 71 7.25 -5.92 1.88
N THR A 72 8.30 -6.71 1.68
CA THR A 72 8.85 -7.01 0.36
C THR A 72 9.39 -8.44 0.35
N HIS A 73 9.48 -9.06 -0.82
CA HIS A 73 9.90 -10.45 -0.96
C HIS A 73 10.65 -10.69 -2.28
N GLY A 74 11.48 -11.74 -2.31
CA GLY A 74 12.19 -12.19 -3.50
C GLY A 74 12.96 -11.08 -4.22
N ASP A 75 12.80 -10.98 -5.53
CA ASP A 75 13.54 -10.02 -6.36
C ASP A 75 13.23 -8.55 -6.04
N ARG A 76 12.05 -8.25 -5.47
CA ARG A 76 11.64 -6.88 -5.13
C ARG A 76 12.45 -6.27 -4.00
N ILE A 77 13.12 -7.08 -3.17
CA ILE A 77 14.01 -6.61 -2.09
C ILE A 77 15.09 -5.67 -2.64
N ARG A 78 15.57 -5.91 -3.87
CA ARG A 78 16.58 -5.05 -4.52
C ARG A 78 16.05 -3.67 -4.91
N LEU A 79 14.73 -3.48 -4.94
CA LEU A 79 14.01 -2.30 -5.42
C LEU A 79 13.24 -1.56 -4.33
N ALA A 80 12.91 -2.22 -3.21
CA ALA A 80 12.17 -1.63 -2.08
C ALA A 80 12.77 -0.33 -1.53
N TRP A 81 14.09 -0.13 -1.72
CA TRP A 81 14.75 1.13 -1.35
C TRP A 81 14.16 2.36 -2.06
N VAL A 82 13.57 2.23 -3.25
CA VAL A 82 12.97 3.34 -3.98
C VAL A 82 11.73 3.84 -3.25
N ALA A 83 10.83 2.94 -2.84
CA ALA A 83 9.65 3.27 -2.04
C ALA A 83 10.07 3.90 -0.71
N LEU A 84 11.01 3.28 0.01
CA LEU A 84 11.51 3.77 1.29
C LEU A 84 12.17 5.16 1.20
N GLU A 85 12.99 5.43 0.18
CA GLU A 85 13.56 6.76 -0.02
C GLU A 85 12.50 7.80 -0.41
N SER A 86 11.45 7.40 -1.14
CA SER A 86 10.37 8.32 -1.47
C SER A 86 9.62 8.79 -0.22
N ILE A 87 9.41 7.90 0.75
CA ILE A 87 8.87 8.22 2.08
C ILE A 87 9.87 9.08 2.88
N ALA A 88 11.14 8.68 2.90
CA ALA A 88 12.19 9.40 3.63
C ALA A 88 12.45 10.84 3.13
N ARG A 89 12.01 11.15 1.91
CA ARG A 89 12.08 12.50 1.31
C ARG A 89 10.83 13.34 1.64
N GLY A 90 9.87 12.78 2.38
CA GLY A 90 8.60 13.42 2.71
C GLY A 90 8.72 14.75 3.48
N GLU A 91 7.63 15.50 3.49
CA GLU A 91 7.44 16.71 4.30
C GLU A 91 7.29 16.38 5.79
N ARG A 92 6.89 15.15 6.11
CA ARG A 92 6.89 14.56 7.45
C ARG A 92 7.59 13.22 7.42
N LEU A 93 8.28 12.90 8.50
CA LEU A 93 8.89 11.59 8.72
C LEU A 93 8.08 10.80 9.74
N PRO A 94 8.00 9.47 9.61
CA PRO A 94 7.29 8.66 10.57
C PRO A 94 8.07 8.51 11.87
N ARG A 95 7.37 8.12 12.94
CA ARG A 95 8.01 7.75 14.21
C ARG A 95 8.95 6.57 14.03
N ARG A 96 8.49 5.58 13.27
CA ARG A 96 9.22 4.37 12.90
C ARG A 96 8.92 4.08 11.44
N LEU A 97 9.95 3.67 10.71
CA LEU A 97 9.82 3.16 9.35
C LEU A 97 10.33 1.73 9.37
N VAL A 98 9.45 0.77 9.10
CA VAL A 98 9.72 -0.65 9.26
C VAL A 98 9.50 -1.40 7.95
N LEU A 99 10.50 -2.17 7.53
CA LEU A 99 10.43 -3.11 6.44
C LEU A 99 10.42 -4.54 6.99
N PHE A 100 9.31 -5.25 6.80
CA PHE A 100 9.21 -6.66 7.15
C PHE A 100 9.69 -7.55 6.00
N LEU A 101 10.55 -8.51 6.34
CA LEU A 101 11.08 -9.52 5.42
C LEU A 101 10.84 -10.92 5.99
N ASP A 102 10.49 -11.87 5.13
CA ASP A 102 10.44 -13.28 5.53
C ASP A 102 11.81 -13.74 6.06
N GLU A 103 11.84 -14.59 7.09
CA GLU A 103 13.08 -15.04 7.73
C GLU A 103 14.18 -15.55 6.76
N PRO A 104 13.87 -16.33 5.72
CA PRO A 104 14.90 -16.78 4.77
C PRO A 104 15.56 -15.64 3.99
N GLU A 105 14.85 -14.53 3.79
CA GLU A 105 15.40 -13.35 3.10
C GLU A 105 16.30 -12.52 4.02
N LEU A 106 16.04 -12.51 5.33
CA LEU A 106 16.93 -11.89 6.32
C LEU A 106 18.26 -12.61 6.48
N ALA A 107 18.29 -13.92 6.23
CA ALA A 107 19.52 -14.69 6.23
C ALA A 107 20.47 -14.32 5.07
N ARG A 108 19.98 -13.58 4.06
CA ARG A 108 20.78 -13.17 2.90
C ARG A 108 21.40 -11.77 3.10
N PRO A 109 22.53 -11.48 2.45
CA PRO A 109 23.10 -10.13 2.49
C PRO A 109 22.14 -9.07 1.97
N LEU A 110 21.76 -8.12 2.83
CA LEU A 110 20.88 -7.02 2.46
C LEU A 110 21.51 -6.14 1.36
N PRO A 111 20.74 -5.76 0.32
CA PRO A 111 21.18 -4.81 -0.69
C PRO A 111 21.78 -3.54 -0.07
N ALA A 112 22.86 -3.05 -0.67
CA ALA A 112 23.55 -1.84 -0.17
C ALA A 112 22.63 -0.61 0.02
N PRO A 113 21.60 -0.36 -0.83
CA PRO A 113 20.63 0.70 -0.59
C PRO A 113 19.83 0.55 0.71
N LEU A 114 19.40 -0.67 1.05
CA LEU A 114 18.66 -0.94 2.28
C LEU A 114 19.57 -0.79 3.51
N ARG A 115 20.82 -1.27 3.45
CA ARG A 115 21.81 -1.04 4.52
C ARG A 115 22.09 0.45 4.76
N ARG A 116 22.04 1.29 3.72
CA ARG A 116 22.17 2.75 3.86
C ARG A 116 20.96 3.37 4.56
N LEU A 117 19.75 2.94 4.21
CA LEU A 117 18.52 3.35 4.89
C LEU A 117 18.51 2.89 6.36
N GLN A 118 18.98 1.67 6.64
CA GLN A 118 19.07 1.13 8.01
C GLN A 118 19.98 1.99 8.89
N ARG A 119 21.13 2.43 8.36
CA ARG A 119 22.00 3.40 9.06
C ARG A 119 21.35 4.76 9.31
N ARG A 120 20.30 5.10 8.58
CA ARG A 120 19.54 6.35 8.72
C ARG A 120 18.27 6.17 9.57
N GLY A 121 18.00 4.98 10.11
CA GLY A 121 16.89 4.71 11.02
C GLY A 121 15.77 3.81 10.48
N LEU A 122 15.91 3.24 9.27
CA LEU A 122 15.01 2.17 8.83
C LEU A 122 15.20 0.93 9.72
N GLU A 123 14.10 0.39 10.22
CA GLU A 123 14.07 -0.90 10.88
C GLU A 123 13.79 -1.99 9.85
N ILE A 124 14.56 -3.07 9.87
CA ILE A 124 14.34 -4.24 9.01
C ILE A 124 14.16 -5.43 9.93
N LEU A 125 12.93 -5.95 9.99
CA LEU A 125 12.48 -6.92 11.01
C LEU A 125 11.93 -8.20 10.34
N PRO A 126 11.99 -9.35 11.03
CA PRO A 126 11.44 -10.59 10.51
C PRO A 126 9.91 -10.57 10.48
N ALA A 127 9.35 -11.18 9.43
CA ALA A 127 7.97 -11.64 9.37
C ALA A 127 7.95 -13.17 9.48
N ALA A 128 6.98 -13.68 10.23
CA ALA A 128 6.73 -15.12 10.29
C ALA A 128 6.40 -15.65 8.88
N PRO A 129 6.83 -16.87 8.54
CA PRO A 129 6.52 -17.46 7.24
C PRO A 129 5.02 -17.66 7.06
N GLY A 130 4.54 -17.53 5.82
CA GLY A 130 3.15 -17.84 5.46
C GLY A 130 2.16 -16.67 5.60
N LEU A 131 2.58 -15.51 6.10
CA LEU A 131 1.73 -14.32 6.23
C LEU A 131 1.34 -13.69 4.89
N ARG A 132 2.12 -13.91 3.83
CA ARG A 132 1.85 -13.40 2.46
C ARG A 132 1.59 -11.89 2.50
N VAL A 133 0.46 -11.43 1.94
CA VAL A 133 0.09 -10.01 1.90
C VAL A 133 -0.10 -9.40 3.29
N HIS A 134 -0.39 -10.20 4.32
CA HIS A 134 -0.60 -9.71 5.69
C HIS A 134 0.72 -9.37 6.41
N ALA A 135 1.87 -9.78 5.88
CA ALA A 135 3.18 -9.42 6.42
C ALA A 135 3.41 -7.90 6.49
N LYS A 136 2.65 -7.11 5.72
CA LYS A 136 2.75 -5.65 5.71
C LYS A 136 2.30 -4.97 7.01
N TYR A 137 1.42 -5.60 7.80
CA TYR A 137 0.86 -5.00 9.02
C TYR A 137 0.87 -5.97 10.21
N TRP A 138 0.65 -7.27 9.97
CA TRP A 138 0.44 -8.24 11.04
C TRP A 138 1.60 -8.33 12.03
N PRO A 139 2.89 -8.37 11.62
CA PRO A 139 3.97 -8.42 12.58
C PRO A 139 4.03 -7.21 13.53
N HIS A 140 3.57 -6.03 13.07
CA HIS A 140 3.41 -4.87 13.95
C HIS A 140 2.22 -5.06 14.90
N VAL A 141 1.06 -5.45 14.38
CA VAL A 141 -0.16 -5.69 15.16
C VAL A 141 0.02 -6.77 16.23
N ALA A 142 0.77 -7.82 15.93
CA ALA A 142 1.06 -8.91 16.86
C ALA A 142 2.05 -8.50 17.96
N SER A 143 2.81 -7.40 17.79
CA SER A 143 3.88 -7.01 18.71
C SER A 143 3.39 -6.43 20.04
N THR A 144 2.13 -5.98 20.10
CA THR A 144 1.50 -5.45 21.31
C THR A 144 -0.02 -5.63 21.23
N SER A 145 -0.67 -5.82 22.38
CA SER A 145 -2.13 -5.87 22.46
C SER A 145 -2.79 -4.50 22.57
N ARG A 146 -2.00 -3.43 22.82
CA ARG A 146 -2.46 -2.05 22.83
C ARG A 146 -1.50 -1.14 22.09
N HIS A 147 -2.03 -0.43 21.10
CA HIS A 147 -1.26 0.46 20.23
C HIS A 147 -1.42 1.93 20.64
N GLU A 148 -0.31 2.66 20.72
CA GLU A 148 -0.29 4.08 21.09
C GLU A 148 -0.28 5.02 19.87
N LEU A 149 0.15 4.51 18.71
CA LEU A 149 0.25 5.28 17.48
C LEU A 149 -0.54 4.60 16.35
N PRO A 150 -1.12 5.38 15.43
CA PRO A 150 -1.71 4.82 14.23
C PRO A 150 -0.65 4.17 13.34
N LEU A 151 -1.09 3.22 12.52
CA LEU A 151 -0.26 2.51 11.57
C LEU A 151 -0.57 2.96 10.16
N VAL A 152 0.43 3.45 9.45
CA VAL A 152 0.38 3.67 8.01
C VAL A 152 0.98 2.46 7.31
N VAL A 153 0.19 1.85 6.44
CA VAL A 153 0.63 0.72 5.62
C VAL A 153 0.95 1.23 4.22
N GLY A 154 2.10 0.82 3.68
CA GLY A 154 2.50 1.09 2.30
C GLY A 154 3.04 -0.15 1.59
N ASP A 155 3.06 -0.09 0.26
CA ASP A 155 3.65 -1.11 -0.62
C ASP A 155 5.10 -0.78 -1.01
N ASP A 156 5.88 -1.81 -1.32
CA ASP A 156 7.29 -1.74 -1.71
C ASP A 156 7.52 -1.31 -3.17
N ASP A 157 6.43 -1.21 -3.94
CA ASP A 157 6.44 -0.95 -5.37
C ASP A 157 5.80 0.39 -5.74
N MET A 158 5.63 1.30 -4.78
CA MET A 158 5.09 2.65 -4.99
C MET A 158 6.16 3.73 -4.81
N ILE A 159 6.04 4.83 -5.56
CA ILE A 159 6.84 6.04 -5.38
C ILE A 159 5.93 7.12 -4.78
N TYR A 160 6.11 7.36 -3.48
CA TYR A 160 5.23 8.24 -2.71
C TYR A 160 5.58 9.72 -2.92
N PRO A 161 4.57 10.60 -3.10
CA PRO A 161 4.80 12.04 -3.17
C PRO A 161 5.24 12.60 -1.81
N ARG A 162 5.93 13.74 -1.82
CA ARG A 162 6.47 14.36 -0.58
C ARG A 162 5.40 14.61 0.49
N ARG A 163 4.17 14.92 0.08
CA ARG A 163 3.03 15.18 0.98
C ARG A 163 2.39 13.92 1.57
N TRP A 164 2.78 12.72 1.13
CA TRP A 164 2.06 11.46 1.39
C TRP A 164 1.74 11.23 2.86
N LEU A 165 2.77 11.15 3.71
CA LEU A 165 2.59 10.90 5.13
C LEU A 165 1.88 12.08 5.82
N ARG A 166 2.18 13.31 5.41
CA ARG A 166 1.53 14.52 5.95
C ARG A 166 0.02 14.48 5.75
N VAL A 167 -0.44 14.17 4.54
CA VAL A 167 -1.87 14.12 4.22
C VAL A 167 -2.59 13.04 5.04
N LEU A 168 -2.02 11.83 5.15
CA LEU A 168 -2.61 10.75 5.95
C LEU A 168 -2.66 11.13 7.44
N THR A 169 -1.57 11.68 7.97
CA THR A 169 -1.50 12.07 9.39
C THR A 169 -2.36 13.27 9.71
N ASP A 170 -2.48 14.27 8.82
CA ASP A 170 -3.42 15.39 8.97
C ASP A 170 -4.87 14.90 9.00
N ALA A 171 -5.25 13.98 8.11
CA ALA A 171 -6.60 13.40 8.08
C ALA A 171 -6.90 12.60 9.36
N HIS A 172 -5.94 11.79 9.82
CA HIS A 172 -6.08 11.03 11.06
C HIS A 172 -6.14 11.95 12.30
N ARG A 173 -5.36 13.03 12.36
CA ARG A 173 -5.47 13.99 13.47
C ARG A 173 -6.84 14.67 13.53
N ALA A 174 -7.43 14.95 12.37
CA ALA A 174 -8.76 15.55 12.30
C ALA A 174 -9.86 14.57 12.76
N TRP A 175 -9.73 13.29 12.39
CA TRP A 175 -10.71 12.24 12.67
C TRP A 175 -9.99 10.93 13.04
N PRO A 176 -9.51 10.79 14.29
CA PRO A 176 -8.64 9.70 14.72
C PRO A 176 -9.34 8.35 14.86
N GLU A 177 -10.67 8.33 14.86
CA GLU A 177 -11.50 7.14 14.91
C GLU A 177 -11.68 6.46 13.55
N LEU A 178 -11.32 7.14 12.46
CA LEU A 178 -11.53 6.68 11.09
C LEU A 178 -10.31 6.01 10.49
N VAL A 179 -10.57 5.17 9.50
CA VAL A 179 -9.56 4.73 8.53
C VAL A 179 -9.47 5.76 7.41
N HIS A 180 -8.27 6.18 7.05
CA HIS A 180 -8.07 7.10 5.92
C HIS A 180 -7.18 6.50 4.85
N GLY A 181 -7.54 6.64 3.57
CA GLY A 181 -6.77 6.11 2.45
C GLY A 181 -6.73 7.05 1.24
N PHE A 182 -5.66 6.93 0.44
CA PHE A 182 -5.57 7.64 -0.84
C PHE A 182 -6.42 7.02 -1.94
N ARG A 183 -6.64 5.71 -1.87
CA ARG A 183 -7.44 4.97 -2.86
C ARG A 183 -8.55 4.22 -2.15
N VAL A 184 -9.76 4.76 -2.30
CA VAL A 184 -10.97 4.22 -1.72
C VAL A 184 -11.94 3.87 -2.84
N HIS A 185 -12.56 2.70 -2.74
CA HIS A 185 -13.66 2.29 -3.61
C HIS A 185 -14.98 2.35 -2.85
N GLU A 186 -16.06 2.59 -3.56
CA GLU A 186 -17.41 2.50 -3.06
C GLU A 186 -17.94 1.08 -3.30
N MET A 187 -18.19 0.37 -2.20
CA MET A 187 -18.86 -0.92 -2.18
C MET A 187 -20.30 -0.72 -2.60
N GLN A 188 -20.62 -1.15 -3.82
CA GLN A 188 -21.97 -1.01 -4.34
C GLN A 188 -22.86 -2.13 -3.84
N CYS A 189 -24.11 -1.80 -3.52
CA CYS A 189 -25.14 -2.77 -3.17
C CYS A 189 -26.31 -2.78 -4.15
N ALA A 190 -26.97 -3.93 -4.27
CA ALA A 190 -28.25 -4.11 -4.93
C ALA A 190 -29.06 -5.13 -4.14
N ASP A 191 -30.37 -4.90 -3.94
CA ASP A 191 -31.28 -5.82 -3.25
C ASP A 191 -30.78 -6.28 -1.86
N GLY A 192 -30.13 -5.38 -1.11
CA GLY A 192 -29.59 -5.67 0.22
C GLY A 192 -28.30 -6.52 0.25
N ALA A 193 -27.70 -6.79 -0.91
CA ALA A 193 -26.46 -7.55 -1.04
C ALA A 193 -25.36 -6.73 -1.73
N LEU A 194 -24.09 -7.09 -1.45
CA LEU A 194 -22.95 -6.53 -2.17
C LEU A 194 -22.98 -6.94 -3.64
N ARG A 195 -22.76 -5.97 -4.53
CA ARG A 195 -22.43 -6.24 -5.92
C ARG A 195 -21.01 -6.81 -6.02
N PRO A 196 -20.71 -7.59 -7.08
CA PRO A 196 -19.37 -8.09 -7.33
C PRO A 196 -18.28 -7.02 -7.24
N TYR A 197 -17.15 -7.36 -6.62
CA TYR A 197 -16.01 -6.47 -6.32
C TYR A 197 -15.53 -5.67 -7.53
N HIS A 198 -15.48 -6.30 -8.72
CA HIS A 198 -15.01 -5.66 -9.95
C HIS A 198 -15.95 -4.55 -10.47
N LEU A 199 -17.17 -4.43 -9.94
CA LEU A 199 -18.12 -3.37 -10.28
C LEU A 199 -18.01 -2.16 -9.34
N TRP A 200 -17.19 -2.25 -8.29
CA TRP A 200 -17.02 -1.15 -7.34
C TRP A 200 -16.25 0.00 -8.00
N MET A 201 -16.79 1.20 -7.85
CA MET A 201 -16.23 2.41 -8.45
C MET A 201 -15.33 3.14 -7.45
N PRO A 202 -14.36 3.95 -7.89
CA PRO A 202 -13.65 4.85 -6.99
C PRO A 202 -14.63 5.75 -6.23
N ALA A 203 -14.39 5.95 -4.94
CA ALA A 203 -15.16 6.90 -4.14
C ALA A 203 -14.94 8.33 -4.64
N SER A 204 -15.99 9.15 -4.56
CA SER A 204 -15.94 10.59 -4.82
C SER A 204 -16.05 11.34 -3.50
N GLY A 205 -15.17 12.33 -3.33
CA GLY A 205 -15.14 13.14 -2.12
C GLY A 205 -14.44 12.48 -0.93
N THR A 206 -14.47 13.17 0.20
CA THR A 206 -13.75 12.80 1.42
C THR A 206 -14.68 12.37 2.57
N ALA A 207 -15.98 12.29 2.32
CA ALA A 207 -16.95 11.92 3.34
C ALA A 207 -16.71 10.47 3.84
N PRO A 208 -16.74 10.21 5.16
CA PRO A 208 -16.57 8.86 5.68
C PRO A 208 -17.82 8.01 5.44
N SER A 209 -17.64 6.73 5.16
CA SER A 209 -18.75 5.79 4.95
C SER A 209 -18.37 4.36 5.33
N PHE A 210 -19.34 3.56 5.75
CA PHE A 210 -19.19 2.10 5.83
C PHE A 210 -19.13 1.47 4.44
N ALA A 211 -19.72 2.11 3.42
CA ALA A 211 -19.62 1.68 2.03
C ALA A 211 -18.27 2.01 1.37
N HIS A 212 -17.33 2.62 2.11
CA HIS A 212 -16.01 2.92 1.60
C HIS A 212 -15.02 1.80 1.94
N PHE A 213 -14.38 1.27 0.90
CA PHE A 213 -13.37 0.24 0.95
C PHE A 213 -12.00 0.84 0.63
N GLY A 214 -11.15 1.00 1.64
CA GLY A 214 -9.79 1.47 1.45
C GLY A 214 -8.88 0.34 0.97
N THR A 215 -8.14 0.55 -0.11
CA THR A 215 -7.14 -0.42 -0.55
C THR A 215 -5.77 -0.07 0.04
N GLY A 216 -4.92 -1.06 0.34
CA GLY A 216 -3.54 -0.80 0.77
C GLY A 216 -2.68 -0.07 -0.26
N VAL A 217 -3.10 -0.08 -1.53
CA VAL A 217 -2.44 0.63 -2.64
C VAL A 217 -2.45 2.14 -2.41
N SER A 218 -1.30 2.76 -2.64
CA SER A 218 -1.06 4.20 -2.42
C SER A 218 -1.15 4.64 -0.94
N GLY A 219 -1.34 3.70 -0.02
CA GLY A 219 -1.23 3.92 1.41
C GLY A 219 -2.54 4.22 2.13
N GLN A 220 -2.62 3.68 3.35
CA GLN A 220 -3.76 3.79 4.26
C GLN A 220 -3.25 3.96 5.69
N ILE A 221 -3.90 4.81 6.48
CA ILE A 221 -3.64 4.96 7.92
C ILE A 221 -4.77 4.31 8.72
N LEU A 222 -4.38 3.43 9.63
CA LEU A 222 -5.26 2.63 10.47
C LEU A 222 -5.23 3.20 11.91
N PRO A 223 -6.41 3.48 12.50
CA PRO A 223 -6.48 4.00 13.86
C PRO A 223 -6.15 2.90 14.89
N THR A 224 -5.69 3.29 16.08
CA THR A 224 -5.26 2.35 17.13
C THR A 224 -6.34 1.36 17.54
N ALA A 225 -7.60 1.81 17.63
CA ALA A 225 -8.75 0.95 17.92
C ALA A 225 -8.91 -0.20 16.90
N LEU A 226 -8.60 0.05 15.62
CA LEU A 226 -8.61 -0.99 14.59
C LEU A 226 -7.42 -1.94 14.75
N LEU A 227 -6.24 -1.44 15.13
CA LEU A 227 -5.05 -2.28 15.36
C LEU A 227 -5.27 -3.24 16.52
N ASP A 228 -5.81 -2.74 17.64
CA ASP A 228 -6.12 -3.56 18.82
C ASP A 228 -7.16 -4.63 18.45
N ARG A 229 -8.19 -4.28 17.66
CA ARG A 229 -9.16 -5.26 17.17
C ARG A 229 -8.55 -6.29 16.22
N LEU A 230 -7.65 -5.88 15.33
CA LEU A 230 -6.93 -6.81 14.45
C LEU A 230 -6.10 -7.79 15.28
N HIS A 231 -5.46 -7.32 16.36
CA HIS A 231 -4.73 -8.16 17.31
C HIS A 231 -5.65 -9.19 17.97
N GLU A 232 -6.79 -8.76 18.51
CA GLU A 232 -7.79 -9.63 19.14
C GLU A 232 -8.32 -10.72 18.20
N ARG A 233 -8.47 -10.41 16.91
CA ARG A 233 -8.94 -11.38 15.90
C ARG A 233 -7.86 -12.38 15.47
N GLY A 234 -6.63 -12.23 15.94
CA GLY A 234 -5.54 -13.16 15.68
C GLY A 234 -5.24 -13.36 14.20
N GLU A 235 -4.88 -14.58 13.85
CA GLU A 235 -4.51 -14.97 12.48
C GLU A 235 -5.68 -15.52 11.65
N ALA A 236 -6.93 -15.23 12.03
CA ALA A 236 -8.12 -15.69 11.30
C ALA A 236 -8.14 -15.23 9.82
N PHE A 237 -7.37 -14.21 9.47
CA PHE A 237 -7.14 -13.79 8.08
C PHE A 237 -6.51 -14.88 7.21
N LEU A 238 -5.70 -15.79 7.77
CA LEU A 238 -5.08 -16.88 7.02
C LEU A 238 -6.11 -17.85 6.42
N GLU A 239 -7.30 -17.94 7.02
CA GLU A 239 -8.41 -18.75 6.52
C GLU A 239 -9.43 -17.89 5.74
N ARG A 240 -9.82 -16.75 6.31
CA ARG A 240 -10.91 -15.93 5.78
C ARG A 240 -10.48 -15.10 4.57
N SER A 241 -9.27 -14.55 4.57
CA SER A 241 -8.79 -13.63 3.54
C SER A 241 -7.29 -13.75 3.22
N PRO A 242 -6.74 -14.95 2.98
CA PRO A 242 -5.28 -15.21 2.88
C PRO A 242 -4.54 -14.45 1.77
N ARG A 243 -5.26 -13.84 0.83
CA ARG A 243 -4.71 -13.17 -0.36
C ARG A 243 -5.15 -11.71 -0.48
N ALA A 244 -5.93 -11.21 0.47
CA ALA A 244 -6.47 -9.86 0.45
C ALA A 244 -6.47 -9.27 1.88
N ASP A 245 -5.39 -8.59 2.22
CA ASP A 245 -5.28 -7.90 3.50
C ASP A 245 -6.27 -6.73 3.62
N ASP A 246 -6.52 -6.02 2.51
CA ASP A 246 -7.51 -4.95 2.43
C ASP A 246 -8.92 -5.45 2.75
N VAL A 247 -9.31 -6.64 2.26
CA VAL A 247 -10.58 -7.27 2.62
C VAL A 247 -10.68 -7.51 4.12
N TRP A 248 -9.64 -8.07 4.74
CA TRP A 248 -9.62 -8.35 6.17
C TRP A 248 -9.68 -7.08 7.03
N ILE A 249 -8.90 -6.06 6.66
CA ILE A 249 -8.83 -4.78 7.35
C ILE A 249 -10.19 -4.06 7.26
N ASN A 250 -10.78 -3.95 6.08
CA ASN A 250 -12.08 -3.28 5.92
C ASN A 250 -13.21 -4.05 6.62
N ALA A 251 -13.26 -5.38 6.51
CA ALA A 251 -14.26 -6.17 7.22
C ALA A 251 -14.13 -6.01 8.75
N THR A 252 -12.90 -5.91 9.27
CA THR A 252 -12.67 -5.64 10.69
C THR A 252 -13.07 -4.23 11.10
N ALA A 253 -12.80 -3.22 10.26
CA ALA A 253 -13.24 -1.85 10.50
C ALA A 253 -14.77 -1.75 10.55
N VAL A 254 -15.48 -2.29 9.54
CA VAL A 254 -16.95 -2.27 9.49
C VAL A 254 -17.55 -3.02 10.69
N GLY A 255 -17.01 -4.19 11.05
CA GLY A 255 -17.44 -4.96 12.22
C GLY A 255 -17.28 -4.21 13.54
N LEU A 256 -16.29 -3.31 13.63
CA LEU A 256 -16.07 -2.44 14.78
C LEU A 256 -16.89 -1.14 14.74
N GLY A 257 -17.63 -0.88 13.65
CA GLY A 257 -18.32 0.39 13.46
C GLY A 257 -17.40 1.56 13.08
N ILE A 258 -16.21 1.27 12.55
CA ILE A 258 -15.28 2.27 12.00
C ILE A 258 -15.58 2.49 10.52
N ARG A 259 -15.76 3.76 10.13
CA ARG A 259 -15.92 4.17 8.73
C ARG A 259 -14.57 4.44 8.06
N THR A 260 -14.55 4.36 6.74
CA THR A 260 -13.39 4.70 5.91
C THR A 260 -13.64 6.02 5.17
N ALA A 261 -12.64 6.89 5.12
CA ALA A 261 -12.64 8.13 4.36
C ALA A 261 -11.49 8.18 3.34
N GLN A 262 -11.75 8.86 2.22
CA GLN A 262 -10.70 9.22 1.27
C GLN A 262 -10.06 10.55 1.68
N VAL A 263 -8.74 10.64 1.57
CA VAL A 263 -8.01 11.86 2.00
C VAL A 263 -8.02 13.01 0.99
N GLU A 264 -8.40 12.75 -0.26
CA GLU A 264 -8.53 13.75 -1.31
C GLU A 264 -9.85 13.51 -2.07
N GLU A 265 -10.33 14.50 -2.82
CA GLU A 265 -11.58 14.41 -3.61
C GLU A 265 -11.62 13.24 -4.60
N GLN A 266 -10.45 12.82 -5.08
CA GLN A 266 -10.30 11.74 -6.05
C GLN A 266 -9.31 10.70 -5.57
N ALA A 267 -9.65 9.43 -5.84
CA ALA A 267 -8.77 8.30 -5.62
C ALA A 267 -7.43 8.50 -6.36
N ARG A 268 -6.32 8.23 -5.67
CA ARG A 268 -4.97 8.35 -6.25
C ARG A 268 -4.35 6.98 -6.50
N ASN A 269 -3.72 6.86 -7.66
CA ASN A 269 -2.74 5.80 -7.95
C ASN A 269 -1.38 6.47 -8.13
N PHE A 270 -0.45 6.21 -7.21
CA PHE A 270 0.91 6.73 -7.34
C PHE A 270 1.73 5.94 -8.37
N PRO A 271 2.82 6.53 -8.90
CA PRO A 271 3.68 5.82 -9.85
C PRO A 271 4.28 4.56 -9.24
N PHE A 272 4.26 3.48 -10.01
CA PHE A 272 4.93 2.24 -9.62
C PHE A 272 6.45 2.35 -9.78
N VAL A 273 7.17 1.62 -8.93
CA VAL A 273 8.59 1.35 -9.11
C VAL A 273 8.77 0.48 -10.35
N PRO A 274 9.58 0.89 -11.35
CA PRO A 274 9.76 0.09 -12.56
C PRO A 274 10.25 -1.33 -12.25
N ALA A 275 9.81 -2.30 -13.06
CA ALA A 275 10.15 -3.71 -12.92
C ALA A 275 9.50 -4.50 -11.78
N THR A 276 8.55 -3.91 -11.06
CA THR A 276 7.84 -4.59 -9.97
C THR A 276 6.50 -5.21 -10.38
N GLN A 277 5.82 -4.66 -11.40
CA GLN A 277 4.45 -5.06 -11.77
C GLN A 277 4.36 -6.33 -12.61
N ALA A 278 5.48 -6.87 -13.11
CA ALA A 278 5.52 -8.05 -13.98
C ALA A 278 4.96 -9.34 -13.33
N THR A 279 4.83 -9.38 -12.00
CA THR A 279 4.35 -10.54 -11.23
C THR A 279 3.15 -10.23 -10.32
N GLY A 280 2.46 -9.10 -10.54
CA GLY A 280 1.43 -8.61 -9.62
C GLY A 280 0.27 -9.59 -9.39
N LEU A 281 -0.11 -9.77 -8.12
CA LEU A 281 -1.30 -10.54 -7.68
C LEU A 281 -2.61 -10.08 -8.34
N TYR A 282 -2.64 -8.88 -8.93
CA TYR A 282 -3.80 -8.30 -9.59
C TYR A 282 -4.48 -9.25 -10.58
N GLN A 283 -3.70 -9.98 -11.39
CA GLN A 283 -4.27 -10.88 -12.40
C GLN A 283 -4.99 -12.09 -11.78
N LEU A 284 -4.56 -12.57 -10.61
CA LEU A 284 -5.16 -13.74 -9.95
C LEU A 284 -6.33 -13.36 -9.03
N ASN A 285 -6.25 -12.23 -8.33
CA ASN A 285 -7.25 -11.83 -7.33
C ASN A 285 -8.54 -11.27 -7.97
N VAL A 286 -8.43 -10.52 -9.07
CA VAL A 286 -9.59 -9.89 -9.73
C VAL A 286 -10.23 -10.81 -10.76
N ALA A 287 -9.45 -11.53 -11.57
CA ALA A 287 -9.99 -12.39 -12.62
C ALA A 287 -10.69 -13.66 -12.08
N GLY A 288 -10.37 -14.09 -10.85
CA GLY A 288 -10.88 -15.33 -10.26
C GLY A 288 -12.09 -15.19 -9.32
N ARG A 289 -12.69 -13.98 -9.17
CA ARG A 289 -13.70 -13.67 -8.13
C ARG A 289 -13.24 -13.99 -6.70
N GLU A 290 -11.93 -14.02 -6.46
CA GLU A 290 -11.39 -14.46 -5.16
C GLU A 290 -11.61 -13.41 -4.08
N ASN A 291 -11.62 -12.12 -4.44
CA ASN A 291 -11.99 -11.05 -3.50
C ASN A 291 -13.45 -11.19 -3.04
N ASP A 292 -14.39 -11.52 -3.93
CA ASP A 292 -15.80 -11.74 -3.56
C ASP A 292 -15.96 -12.87 -2.52
N ARG A 293 -15.21 -13.97 -2.70
CA ARG A 293 -15.22 -15.10 -1.77
C ARG A 293 -14.61 -14.75 -0.42
N GLN A 294 -13.49 -14.03 -0.41
CA GLN A 294 -12.85 -13.59 0.83
C GLN A 294 -13.72 -12.57 1.58
N LEU A 295 -14.43 -11.69 0.87
CA LEU A 295 -15.42 -10.78 1.46
C LEU A 295 -16.55 -11.56 2.14
N ALA A 296 -17.14 -12.54 1.44
CA ALA A 296 -18.21 -13.36 1.98
C ALA A 296 -17.80 -14.17 3.22
N ARG A 297 -16.52 -14.54 3.35
CA ARG A 297 -15.98 -15.19 4.56
C ARG A 297 -15.61 -14.21 5.67
N SER A 298 -15.39 -12.94 5.36
CA SER A 298 -14.85 -11.96 6.32
C SER A 298 -15.92 -11.06 6.93
N LEU A 299 -16.99 -10.77 6.18
CA LEU A 299 -18.11 -9.92 6.58
C LEU A 299 -19.23 -10.77 7.17
N GLU A 300 -19.80 -10.30 8.28
CA GLU A 300 -21.02 -10.88 8.84
C GLU A 300 -22.27 -10.21 8.23
N PRO A 301 -23.48 -10.82 8.32
CA PRO A 301 -24.69 -10.24 7.73
C PRO A 301 -25.01 -8.81 8.21
N ALA A 302 -24.70 -8.52 9.49
CA ALA A 302 -24.87 -7.18 10.05
C ALA A 302 -23.91 -6.15 9.42
N ASP A 303 -22.71 -6.57 9.01
CA ASP A 303 -21.73 -5.70 8.36
C ASP A 303 -22.21 -5.34 6.95
N VAL A 304 -22.73 -6.33 6.20
CA VAL A 304 -23.32 -6.12 4.87
C VAL A 304 -24.51 -5.15 4.96
N ALA A 305 -25.38 -5.30 5.97
CA ALA A 305 -26.51 -4.40 6.17
C ALA A 305 -26.04 -2.94 6.43
N ARG A 306 -25.01 -2.73 7.26
CA ARG A 306 -24.43 -1.39 7.49
C ARG A 306 -23.88 -0.80 6.19
N ILE A 307 -23.11 -1.59 5.44
CA ILE A 307 -22.53 -1.17 4.15
C ILE A 307 -23.62 -0.73 3.19
N CYS A 308 -24.66 -1.54 3.00
CA CYS A 308 -25.71 -1.24 2.04
C CYS A 308 -26.60 -0.06 2.46
N ALA A 309 -26.81 0.17 3.76
CA ALA A 309 -27.51 1.36 4.24
C ALA A 309 -26.74 2.65 3.94
N ASP A 310 -25.42 2.67 4.19
CA ASP A 310 -24.58 3.82 3.86
C ASP A 310 -24.46 4.01 2.34
N PHE A 311 -24.39 2.93 1.55
CA PHE A 311 -24.39 3.02 0.08
C PHE A 311 -25.68 3.67 -0.45
N ALA A 312 -26.85 3.28 0.08
CA ALA A 312 -28.13 3.90 -0.31
C ALA A 312 -28.14 5.41 -0.01
N THR A 313 -27.54 5.83 1.11
CA THR A 313 -27.39 7.26 1.46
C THR A 313 -26.52 8.01 0.43
N ILE A 314 -25.43 7.39 -0.02
CA ILE A 314 -24.56 7.96 -1.06
C ILE A 314 -25.31 8.11 -2.38
N GLN A 315 -26.09 7.11 -2.79
CA GLN A 315 -26.86 7.17 -4.03
C GLN A 315 -27.94 8.27 -3.98
N ALA A 316 -28.69 8.36 -2.87
CA ALA A 316 -29.70 9.40 -2.69
C ALA A 316 -29.09 10.81 -2.78
N ALA A 317 -27.88 11.02 -2.24
CA ALA A 317 -27.18 12.29 -2.32
C ALA A 317 -26.67 12.66 -3.73
N ARG A 318 -26.61 11.70 -4.67
CA ARG A 318 -26.23 11.94 -6.07
C ARG A 318 -27.43 12.22 -6.98
N GLU A 319 -28.61 11.73 -6.60
CA GLU A 319 -29.84 11.89 -7.37
C GLU A 319 -30.59 13.19 -7.04
N GLY A 320 -30.34 13.78 -5.87
CA GLY A 320 -30.86 15.08 -5.44
C GLY A 320 -29.94 16.25 -5.78
#